data_AF-A0A229SE96-F1
#
_entry.id   AF-A0A229SE96-F1
#
_cell.length_a   1.000
_cell.length_b   1.000
_cell.length_c   1.000
_cell.angle_alpha   90.00
_cell.angle_beta   90.00
_cell.angle_gamma   90.00
#
_symmetry.space_group_name_H-M   'P 1'
#
loop_
_entity.id
_entity.type
_entity.pdbx_description
1 polymer ?
#
loop_
_entity_poly.entity_id
_entity_poly.type
_entity_poly.pdbx_seq_one_letter_code
_entity_poly.pdbx_strand_id
1 'polypeptide(L)'
;MAHRALLASDPAATWARVALTGHRPQGLPAGTEPWLEAELRRIAAKLAAEHDTQVAISGAAAGADLIWAEAAHDTGMPVWLYQPYTGHDERWNQGWRDRLAAARGNASRIDTLGSRFSVDVLHARSEWMIRDCDAIIAVVDPRRTSGGTWQALKKIPSSMPIIRVDVLHRRTTVRDSARALTADDARQE
;
A
#
# COMPACT_ATOMS: atom_id res chain seq x y z
N MET A 1 24.79 24.18 20.32
CA MET A 1 23.86 23.67 21.36
C MET A 1 22.46 23.66 20.76
N ALA A 2 22.14 22.72 19.86
CA ALA A 2 21.73 21.34 20.15
C ALA A 2 20.50 21.26 21.08
N HIS A 3 19.38 21.86 20.67
CA HIS A 3 18.10 21.70 21.38
C HIS A 3 16.91 21.85 20.41
N ARG A 4 16.58 20.77 19.67
CA ARG A 4 15.20 20.33 19.35
C ARG A 4 15.18 19.02 18.53
N ALA A 5 15.99 18.05 18.92
CA ALA A 5 15.96 16.68 18.39
C ALA A 5 15.24 15.69 19.33
N LEU A 6 14.53 16.18 20.35
CA LEU A 6 13.82 15.37 21.33
C LEU A 6 12.45 16.01 21.54
N LEU A 7 11.39 15.18 21.53
CA LEU A 7 9.95 15.51 21.62
C LEU A 7 9.19 15.64 20.29
N ALA A 8 9.22 14.57 19.50
CA ALA A 8 8.00 13.93 18.97
C ALA A 8 8.34 12.52 18.46
N SER A 9 8.95 11.71 19.32
CA SER A 9 8.61 10.29 19.34
C SER A 9 7.22 10.21 19.96
N ASP A 10 6.20 10.53 19.15
CA ASP A 10 4.84 10.03 19.42
C ASP A 10 5.02 8.52 19.61
N PRO A 11 4.52 7.88 20.69
CA PRO A 11 4.61 6.43 20.84
C PRO A 11 4.30 5.81 19.48
N ALA A 12 5.29 5.15 18.89
CA ALA A 12 5.30 4.71 17.50
C ALA A 12 3.89 4.22 17.18
N ALA A 13 3.14 4.97 16.36
CA ALA A 13 1.80 4.57 16.02
C ALA A 13 1.95 3.19 15.40
N THR A 14 1.55 2.16 16.16
CA THR A 14 1.78 0.78 15.77
C THR A 14 0.85 0.53 14.60
N TRP A 15 1.44 0.38 13.43
CA TRP A 15 0.69 0.06 12.22
C TRP A 15 0.79 -1.45 12.04
N ALA A 16 0.06 -2.18 12.88
CA ALA A 16 0.15 -3.64 12.96
C ALA A 16 -0.16 -4.29 11.60
N ARG A 17 -1.10 -3.73 10.84
CA ARG A 17 -1.45 -4.17 9.49
C ARG A 17 -1.30 -3.02 8.50
N VAL A 18 -0.46 -3.19 7.49
CA VAL A 18 -0.25 -2.17 6.44
C VAL A 18 -0.68 -2.72 5.08
N ALA A 19 -1.69 -2.08 4.48
CA ALA A 19 -2.09 -2.38 3.11
C ALA A 19 -1.33 -1.53 2.10
N LEU A 20 -1.23 -2.01 0.87
CA LEU A 20 -0.81 -1.18 -0.26
C LEU A 20 -1.91 -1.12 -1.31
N THR A 21 -2.15 0.06 -1.86
CA THR A 21 -2.87 0.23 -3.13
C THR A 21 -2.03 1.03 -4.11
N GLY A 22 -2.05 0.65 -5.38
CA GLY A 22 -1.18 1.27 -6.36
C GLY A 22 -1.54 0.99 -7.80
N HIS A 23 -0.73 1.55 -8.70
CA HIS A 23 -0.90 1.35 -10.12
C HIS A 23 -0.45 -0.04 -10.58
N ARG A 24 -1.21 -0.60 -11.52
CA ARG A 24 -0.79 -1.74 -12.35
C ARG A 24 0.34 -1.32 -13.30
N PRO A 25 1.07 -2.24 -13.96
CA PRO A 25 2.26 -1.90 -14.75
C PRO A 25 2.00 -0.83 -15.81
N GLN A 26 0.86 -0.88 -16.50
CA GLN A 26 0.44 0.12 -17.49
C GLN A 26 0.14 1.52 -16.90
N GLY A 27 -0.04 1.60 -15.58
CA GLY A 27 -0.26 2.83 -14.84
C GLY A 27 1.03 3.46 -14.30
N LEU A 28 2.14 2.72 -14.27
CA LEU A 28 3.44 3.21 -13.82
C LEU A 28 4.17 3.93 -14.97
N PRO A 29 4.86 5.05 -14.71
CA PRO A 29 5.74 5.65 -15.71
C PRO A 29 6.87 4.67 -16.12
N ALA A 30 7.28 4.71 -17.39
CA ALA A 30 8.33 3.82 -17.89
C ALA A 30 9.63 3.97 -17.08
N GLY A 31 10.23 2.85 -16.68
CA GLY A 31 11.49 2.82 -15.94
C GLY A 31 11.40 3.19 -14.45
N THR A 32 10.19 3.39 -13.89
CA THR A 32 10.05 3.64 -12.43
C THR A 32 9.98 2.37 -11.60
N GLU A 33 9.73 1.21 -12.21
CA GLU A 33 9.57 -0.07 -11.50
C GLU A 33 10.78 -0.43 -10.62
N PRO A 34 12.05 -0.36 -11.09
CA PRO A 34 13.19 -0.66 -10.22
C PRO A 34 13.33 0.29 -9.03
N TRP A 35 12.97 1.56 -9.20
CA TRP A 35 12.96 2.52 -8.09
C TRP A 35 11.84 2.19 -7.10
N LEU A 36 10.65 1.86 -7.59
CA LEU A 36 9.51 1.46 -6.76
C LEU A 36 9.84 0.21 -5.94
N GLU A 37 10.50 -0.79 -6.53
CA GLU A 37 10.97 -1.99 -5.84
C GLU A 37 11.92 -1.65 -4.69
N ALA A 38 12.96 -0.86 -4.97
CA ALA A 38 13.91 -0.43 -3.94
C ALA A 38 13.22 0.38 -2.82
N GLU A 39 12.30 1.26 -3.20
CA GLU A 39 11.59 2.11 -2.25
C GLU A 39 10.60 1.34 -1.38
N LEU A 40 9.87 0.38 -1.94
CA LEU A 40 8.97 -0.48 -1.17
C LEU A 40 9.73 -1.41 -0.22
N ARG A 41 10.91 -1.91 -0.62
CA ARG A 41 11.82 -2.64 0.30
C ARG A 41 12.28 -1.77 1.46
N ARG A 42 12.67 -0.51 1.17
CA ARG A 42 13.05 0.46 2.21
C ARG A 42 11.89 0.77 3.15
N ILE A 43 10.68 0.90 2.64
CA ILE A 43 9.46 1.14 3.44
C ILE A 43 9.14 -0.08 4.29
N ALA A 44 9.15 -1.30 3.72
CA ALA A 44 8.91 -2.54 4.44
C ALA A 44 9.87 -2.70 5.63
N ALA A 45 11.17 -2.48 5.42
CA ALA A 45 12.17 -2.57 6.48
C ALA A 45 11.90 -1.58 7.63
N LYS A 46 11.49 -0.35 7.31
CA LYS A 46 11.13 0.66 8.33
C LYS A 46 9.85 0.31 9.06
N LEU A 47 8.84 -0.18 8.36
CA LEU A 47 7.59 -0.61 8.98
C LEU A 47 7.81 -1.75 9.99
N ALA A 48 8.61 -2.75 9.60
CA ALA A 48 8.99 -3.84 10.49
C ALA A 48 9.81 -3.35 11.71
N ALA A 49 10.80 -2.48 11.50
CA ALA A 49 11.73 -2.07 12.55
C ALA A 49 11.22 -0.96 13.48
N GLU A 50 10.39 -0.04 12.96
CA GLU A 50 10.05 1.22 13.64
C GLU A 50 8.55 1.33 13.99
N HIS A 51 7.68 0.55 13.34
CA HIS A 51 6.22 0.63 13.51
C HIS A 51 5.56 -0.66 14.01
N ASP A 52 6.37 -1.67 14.37
CA ASP A 52 5.92 -2.99 14.84
C ASP A 52 4.90 -3.63 13.88
N THR A 53 5.07 -3.41 12.57
CA THR A 53 4.16 -3.95 11.56
C THR A 53 4.26 -5.47 11.51
N GLN A 54 3.14 -6.14 11.77
CA GLN A 54 3.03 -7.59 11.87
C GLN A 54 2.51 -8.24 10.59
N VAL A 55 1.79 -7.48 9.75
CA VAL A 55 1.16 -8.03 8.53
C VAL A 55 1.20 -7.01 7.40
N ALA A 56 1.62 -7.48 6.22
CA ALA A 56 1.47 -6.77 4.96
C ALA A 56 0.23 -7.26 4.20
N ILE A 57 -0.62 -6.33 3.75
CA ILE A 57 -1.82 -6.64 2.98
C ILE A 57 -1.61 -6.19 1.53
N SER A 58 -1.82 -7.11 0.58
CA SER A 58 -1.74 -6.84 -0.85
C SER A 58 -3.03 -7.25 -1.55
N GLY A 59 -3.38 -6.52 -2.59
CA GLY A 59 -4.51 -6.87 -3.44
C GLY A 59 -4.17 -7.92 -4.51
N ALA A 60 -2.94 -8.42 -4.53
CA ALA A 60 -2.47 -9.42 -5.50
C ALA A 60 -2.59 -9.00 -6.98
N ALA A 61 -2.69 -7.71 -7.32
CA ALA A 61 -2.66 -7.26 -8.71
C ALA A 61 -1.21 -7.11 -9.22
N ALA A 62 -0.98 -7.30 -10.52
CA ALA A 62 0.29 -6.95 -11.14
C ALA A 62 0.69 -5.49 -10.83
N GLY A 63 1.99 -5.22 -10.76
CA GLY A 63 2.54 -3.91 -10.42
C GLY A 63 2.73 -3.74 -8.92
N ALA A 64 2.33 -2.58 -8.38
CA ALA A 64 2.66 -2.17 -7.02
C ALA A 64 2.18 -3.16 -5.93
N ASP A 65 1.02 -3.78 -6.11
CA ASP A 65 0.44 -4.77 -5.18
C ASP A 65 1.39 -5.98 -4.99
N LEU A 66 1.91 -6.56 -6.08
CA LEU A 66 2.85 -7.69 -5.99
C LEU A 66 4.25 -7.28 -5.56
N ILE A 67 4.73 -6.12 -6.01
CA ILE A 67 6.03 -5.58 -5.54
C ILE A 67 6.01 -5.37 -4.02
N TRP A 68 4.88 -4.91 -3.46
CA TRP A 68 4.70 -4.79 -2.01
C TRP A 68 4.73 -6.13 -1.29
N ALA A 69 4.02 -7.14 -1.82
CA ALA A 69 4.00 -8.48 -1.24
C ALA A 69 5.42 -9.07 -1.18
N GLU A 70 6.22 -8.88 -2.22
CA GLU A 70 7.62 -9.31 -2.25
C GLU A 70 8.49 -8.54 -1.26
N ALA A 71 8.40 -7.21 -1.26
CA ALA A 71 9.16 -6.37 -0.35
C ALA A 71 8.88 -6.70 1.12
N ALA A 72 7.61 -6.98 1.46
CA ALA A 72 7.23 -7.40 2.80
C ALA A 72 7.76 -8.80 3.14
N HIS A 73 7.65 -9.76 2.21
CA HIS A 73 8.18 -11.10 2.41
C HIS A 73 9.69 -11.10 2.71
N ASP A 74 10.47 -10.25 2.02
CA ASP A 74 11.92 -10.15 2.22
C ASP A 74 12.32 -9.65 3.62
N THR A 75 11.38 -9.07 4.37
CA THR A 75 11.57 -8.67 5.77
C THR A 75 11.09 -9.73 6.78
N GLY A 76 10.52 -10.84 6.30
CA GLY A 76 9.89 -11.85 7.13
C GLY A 76 8.47 -11.52 7.59
N MET A 77 7.90 -10.39 7.15
CA MET A 77 6.51 -10.03 7.47
C MET A 77 5.53 -11.01 6.81
N PRO A 78 4.58 -11.60 7.58
CA PRO A 78 3.44 -12.32 7.04
C PRO A 78 2.67 -11.48 6.01
N VAL A 79 2.33 -12.10 4.87
CA VAL A 79 1.56 -11.46 3.81
C VAL A 79 0.14 -12.03 3.76
N TRP A 80 -0.86 -11.14 3.69
CA TRP A 80 -2.24 -11.46 3.37
C TRP A 80 -2.57 -10.99 1.96
N LEU A 81 -3.12 -11.88 1.13
CA LEU A 81 -3.53 -11.59 -0.23
C LEU A 81 -5.05 -11.51 -0.35
N TYR A 82 -5.54 -10.35 -0.78
CA TYR A 82 -6.93 -10.11 -1.12
C TYR A 82 -7.06 -10.21 -2.63
N GLN A 83 -7.21 -11.43 -3.11
CA GLN A 83 -7.35 -11.74 -4.52
C GLN A 83 -8.75 -11.33 -5.00
N PRO A 84 -8.87 -10.55 -6.09
CA PRO A 84 -10.19 -10.12 -6.55
C PRO A 84 -11.03 -11.31 -7.03
N TYR A 85 -10.53 -12.09 -7.98
CA TYR A 85 -11.23 -13.28 -8.47
C TYR A 85 -10.28 -14.34 -9.01
N THR A 86 -10.76 -15.57 -9.12
CA THR A 86 -10.02 -16.70 -9.74
C THR A 86 -9.71 -16.39 -11.20
N GLY A 87 -8.45 -16.59 -11.62
CA GLY A 87 -8.03 -16.34 -13.01
C GLY A 87 -7.82 -14.86 -13.37
N HIS A 88 -7.75 -13.95 -12.38
CA HIS A 88 -7.51 -12.52 -12.64
C HIS A 88 -6.14 -12.21 -13.29
N ASP A 89 -5.24 -13.19 -13.32
CA ASP A 89 -3.90 -13.15 -13.91
C ASP A 89 -3.79 -13.78 -15.31
N GLU A 90 -4.87 -14.36 -15.86
CA GLU A 90 -4.86 -15.12 -17.14
C GLU A 90 -4.29 -14.34 -18.33
N ARG A 91 -4.44 -13.01 -18.34
CA ARG A 91 -3.99 -12.12 -19.42
C ARG A 91 -2.63 -11.46 -19.14
N TRP A 92 -1.99 -11.79 -18.03
CA TRP A 92 -0.71 -11.18 -17.67
C TRP A 92 0.44 -11.85 -18.42
N ASN A 93 1.54 -11.11 -18.58
CA ASN A 93 2.78 -11.71 -19.05
C ASN A 93 3.31 -12.74 -18.03
N GLN A 94 4.23 -13.60 -18.46
CA GLN A 94 4.73 -14.68 -17.62
C GLN A 94 5.38 -14.16 -16.33
N GLY A 95 6.18 -13.07 -16.40
CA GLY A 95 6.84 -12.51 -15.24
C GLY A 95 5.87 -12.11 -14.11
N TRP A 96 4.74 -11.47 -14.42
CA TRP A 96 3.74 -11.14 -13.40
C TRP A 96 2.98 -12.36 -12.87
N ARG A 97 2.79 -13.39 -13.70
CA ARG A 97 2.19 -14.65 -13.26
C ARG A 97 3.11 -15.40 -12.30
N ASP A 98 4.42 -15.40 -12.57
CA ASP A 98 5.43 -16.00 -11.70
C ASP A 98 5.50 -15.27 -10.35
N ARG A 99 5.49 -13.93 -10.36
CA ARG A 99 5.42 -13.11 -9.14
C ARG A 99 4.16 -13.40 -8.32
N LEU A 100 3.00 -13.55 -8.96
CA LEU A 100 1.76 -13.93 -8.26
C LEU A 100 1.83 -15.35 -7.68
N ALA A 101 2.38 -16.31 -8.43
CA ALA A 101 2.55 -17.68 -7.95
C ALA A 101 3.45 -17.73 -6.71
N ALA A 102 4.57 -17.00 -6.74
CA ALA A 102 5.46 -16.85 -5.58
C ALA A 102 4.73 -16.18 -4.40
N ALA A 103 4.02 -15.09 -4.64
CA ALA A 103 3.24 -14.40 -3.59
C ALA A 103 2.18 -15.33 -2.97
N ARG A 104 1.45 -16.12 -3.77
CA ARG A 104 0.50 -17.12 -3.27
C ARG A 104 1.19 -18.20 -2.44
N GLY A 105 2.36 -18.68 -2.88
CA GLY A 105 3.14 -19.70 -2.16
C GLY A 105 3.66 -19.22 -0.80
N ASN A 106 3.94 -17.91 -0.69
CA ASN A 106 4.49 -17.30 0.53
C ASN A 106 3.43 -16.64 1.42
N ALA A 107 2.16 -16.58 0.97
CA ALA A 107 1.10 -15.92 1.71
C ALA A 107 0.68 -16.73 2.94
N SER A 108 0.60 -16.05 4.08
CA SER A 108 0.03 -16.62 5.31
C SER A 108 -1.50 -16.70 5.27
N ARG A 109 -2.14 -15.93 4.38
CA ARG A 109 -3.59 -15.90 4.16
C ARG A 109 -3.90 -15.48 2.73
N ILE A 110 -4.88 -16.12 2.11
CA ILE A 110 -5.41 -15.76 0.79
C ILE A 110 -6.94 -15.76 0.85
N ASP A 111 -7.56 -14.62 0.60
CA ASP A 111 -9.00 -14.48 0.43
C ASP A 111 -9.30 -14.16 -1.04
N THR A 112 -10.12 -14.98 -1.69
CA THR A 112 -10.59 -14.71 -3.06
C THR A 112 -12.05 -14.25 -3.03
N LEU A 113 -12.31 -13.02 -3.47
CA LEU A 113 -13.60 -12.36 -3.28
C LEU A 113 -14.66 -12.73 -4.32
N GLY A 114 -14.28 -13.31 -5.46
CA GLY A 114 -15.22 -13.68 -6.51
C GLY A 114 -14.71 -14.79 -7.41
N SER A 115 -15.62 -15.41 -8.17
CA SER A 115 -15.27 -16.45 -9.14
C SER A 115 -14.97 -15.91 -10.54
N ARG A 116 -15.30 -14.64 -10.82
CA ARG A 116 -15.12 -14.00 -12.14
C ARG A 116 -14.91 -12.50 -12.01
N PHE A 117 -14.47 -11.89 -13.10
CA PHE A 117 -14.36 -10.44 -13.21
C PHE A 117 -15.72 -9.76 -13.02
N SER A 118 -15.75 -8.79 -12.11
CA SER A 118 -16.74 -7.71 -12.07
C SER A 118 -16.10 -6.48 -11.45
N VAL A 119 -16.61 -5.30 -11.80
CA VAL A 119 -16.14 -4.03 -11.22
C VAL A 119 -16.39 -4.01 -9.71
N ASP A 120 -17.52 -4.55 -9.26
CA ASP A 120 -17.88 -4.66 -7.84
C ASP A 120 -16.88 -5.49 -7.06
N VAL A 121 -16.42 -6.63 -7.61
CA VAL A 121 -15.39 -7.45 -6.97
C VAL A 121 -14.06 -6.70 -6.83
N LEU A 122 -13.67 -5.89 -7.82
CA LEU A 122 -12.45 -5.08 -7.73
C LEU A 122 -12.57 -4.00 -6.63
N HIS A 123 -13.75 -3.40 -6.49
CA HIS A 123 -14.02 -2.41 -5.44
C HIS A 123 -14.10 -3.03 -4.06
N ALA A 124 -14.84 -4.13 -3.90
CA ALA A 124 -14.95 -4.88 -2.65
C ALA A 124 -13.56 -5.32 -2.16
N ARG A 125 -12.69 -5.76 -3.08
CA ARG A 125 -11.30 -6.12 -2.77
C ARG A 125 -10.54 -4.96 -2.14
N SER A 126 -10.61 -3.78 -2.73
CA SER A 126 -9.96 -2.58 -2.16
C SER A 126 -10.59 -2.14 -0.84
N GLU A 127 -11.92 -2.26 -0.69
CA GLU A 127 -12.61 -1.95 0.57
C GLU A 127 -12.21 -2.89 1.70
N TRP A 128 -12.07 -4.19 1.43
CA TRP A 128 -11.61 -5.16 2.41
C TRP A 128 -10.19 -4.87 2.88
N MET A 129 -9.29 -4.50 1.97
CA MET A 129 -7.92 -4.10 2.32
C MET A 129 -7.90 -2.84 3.20
N ILE A 130 -8.68 -1.82 2.85
CA ILE A 130 -8.79 -0.58 3.63
C ILE A 130 -9.40 -0.87 5.01
N ARG A 131 -10.43 -1.72 5.08
CA ARG A 131 -11.08 -2.11 6.34
C ARG A 131 -10.12 -2.84 7.29
N ASP A 132 -9.21 -3.66 6.74
CA ASP A 132 -8.34 -4.52 7.53
C ASP A 132 -6.96 -3.90 7.86
N CYS A 133 -6.63 -2.71 7.37
CA CYS A 133 -5.34 -2.07 7.65
C CYS A 133 -5.45 -0.91 8.65
N ASP A 134 -4.37 -0.68 9.38
CA ASP A 134 -4.21 0.45 10.31
C ASP A 134 -3.51 1.64 9.63
N ALA A 135 -2.72 1.36 8.57
CA ALA A 135 -2.16 2.36 7.66
C ALA A 135 -2.11 1.82 6.22
N ILE A 136 -2.02 2.73 5.25
CA ILE A 136 -2.00 2.36 3.83
C ILE A 136 -0.87 3.04 3.06
N ILE A 137 -0.17 2.25 2.24
CA ILE A 137 0.78 2.75 1.24
C ILE A 137 0.01 3.03 -0.05
N ALA A 138 0.13 4.25 -0.55
CA ALA A 138 -0.49 4.71 -1.78
C ALA A 138 0.56 4.98 -2.86
N VAL A 139 0.73 4.06 -3.81
CA VAL A 139 1.65 4.21 -4.94
C VAL A 139 0.92 4.91 -6.09
N VAL A 140 1.34 6.14 -6.42
CA VAL A 140 0.61 7.02 -7.33
C VAL A 140 1.52 7.70 -8.34
N ASP A 141 1.04 7.82 -9.58
CA ASP A 141 1.48 8.86 -10.52
C ASP A 141 0.54 10.06 -10.36
N PRO A 142 1.02 11.23 -9.90
CA PRO A 142 0.18 12.39 -9.62
C PRO A 142 -0.56 12.93 -10.85
N ARG A 143 -0.14 12.57 -12.07
CA ARG A 143 -0.83 12.94 -13.31
C ARG A 143 -2.09 12.10 -13.55
N ARG A 144 -2.23 10.95 -12.88
CA ARG A 144 -3.36 10.03 -13.04
C ARG A 144 -4.44 10.33 -12.00
N THR A 145 -5.54 10.93 -12.46
CA THR A 145 -6.70 11.32 -11.64
C THR A 145 -7.94 10.46 -11.92
N SER A 146 -7.74 9.22 -12.41
CA SER A 146 -8.80 8.26 -12.73
C SER A 146 -8.31 6.80 -12.57
N GLY A 147 -9.24 5.84 -12.59
CA GLY A 147 -8.96 4.40 -12.48
C GLY A 147 -9.07 3.83 -11.06
N GLY A 148 -8.79 2.52 -10.91
CA GLY A 148 -9.03 1.78 -9.67
C GLY A 148 -8.25 2.32 -8.45
N THR A 149 -6.97 2.65 -8.62
CA THR A 149 -6.14 3.26 -7.56
C THR A 149 -6.74 4.59 -7.09
N TRP A 150 -7.14 5.45 -8.03
CA TRP A 150 -7.77 6.74 -7.71
C TRP A 150 -9.10 6.57 -6.96
N GLN A 151 -9.93 5.60 -7.35
CA GLN A 151 -11.17 5.29 -6.64
C GLN A 151 -10.91 4.73 -5.24
N ALA A 152 -9.89 3.87 -5.06
CA ALA A 152 -9.51 3.36 -3.75
C ALA A 152 -9.06 4.50 -2.82
N LEU A 153 -8.26 5.45 -3.33
CA LEU A 153 -7.79 6.61 -2.56
C LEU A 153 -8.94 7.45 -1.97
N LYS A 154 -10.04 7.59 -2.71
CA LYS A 154 -11.23 8.32 -2.22
C LYS A 154 -11.95 7.62 -1.07
N LYS A 155 -11.76 6.31 -0.93
CA LYS A 155 -12.38 5.49 0.13
C LYS A 155 -11.53 5.44 1.40
N ILE A 156 -10.29 5.93 1.36
CA ILE A 156 -9.41 5.96 2.54
C ILE A 156 -9.91 7.04 3.51
N PRO A 157 -10.22 6.70 4.77
CA PRO A 157 -10.62 7.69 5.77
C PRO A 157 -9.55 8.78 5.96
N SER A 158 -9.97 10.01 6.26
CA SER A 158 -9.03 11.10 6.59
C SER A 158 -8.19 10.79 7.84
N SER A 159 -8.74 10.00 8.76
CA SER A 159 -8.11 9.51 9.98
C SER A 159 -7.16 8.32 9.78
N MET A 160 -7.03 7.77 8.56
CA MET A 160 -6.09 6.69 8.30
C MET A 160 -4.72 7.28 7.88
N PRO A 161 -3.62 6.89 8.54
CA PRO A 161 -2.27 7.22 8.10
C PRO A 161 -2.00 6.73 6.68
N ILE A 162 -1.41 7.59 5.85
CA ILE A 162 -1.08 7.27 4.45
C ILE A 162 0.42 7.51 4.21
N ILE A 163 1.10 6.48 3.71
CA ILE A 163 2.44 6.58 3.13
C ILE A 163 2.27 6.75 1.62
N ARG A 164 2.39 7.97 1.12
CA ARG A 164 2.24 8.26 -0.31
C ARG A 164 3.58 8.12 -1.01
N VAL A 165 3.64 7.24 -2.02
CA VAL A 165 4.79 6.99 -2.89
C VAL A 165 4.48 7.57 -4.28
N ASP A 166 5.06 8.72 -4.57
CA ASP A 166 4.95 9.40 -5.86
C ASP A 166 6.02 8.84 -6.82
N VAL A 167 5.59 7.98 -7.75
CA VAL A 167 6.50 7.29 -8.67
C VAL A 167 7.06 8.19 -9.76
N LEU A 168 6.38 9.30 -10.06
CA LEU A 168 6.84 10.26 -11.07
C LEU A 168 8.00 11.09 -10.53
N HIS A 169 7.83 11.65 -9.33
CA HIS A 169 8.82 12.50 -8.70
C HIS A 169 9.78 11.72 -7.78
N ARG A 170 9.62 10.40 -7.70
CA ARG A 170 10.42 9.50 -6.85
C ARG A 170 10.48 9.97 -5.40
N ARG A 171 9.32 10.30 -4.84
CA ARG A 171 9.20 10.91 -3.52
C ARG A 171 8.23 10.15 -2.64
N THR A 172 8.63 9.91 -1.41
CA THR A 172 7.77 9.30 -0.38
C THR A 172 7.45 10.32 0.71
N THR A 173 6.19 10.41 1.08
CA THR A 173 5.70 11.31 2.13
C THR A 173 4.73 10.56 3.05
N VAL A 174 4.70 10.92 4.32
CA VAL A 174 3.79 10.34 5.29
C VAL A 174 2.81 11.42 5.72
N ARG A 175 1.51 11.11 5.66
CA ARG A 175 0.46 11.89 6.32
C ARG A 175 -0.01 11.09 7.52
N ASP A 176 0.37 11.54 8.70
CA ASP A 176 -0.13 10.99 9.95
C ASP A 176 -1.54 11.53 10.27
N SER A 177 -2.39 10.69 10.85
CA SER A 177 -3.76 11.03 11.20
C SER A 177 -3.85 12.00 12.38
N ALA A 178 -2.83 12.02 13.24
CA ALA A 178 -2.75 12.92 14.40
C ALA A 178 -2.61 14.42 14.02
N ARG A 179 -2.23 14.74 12.77
CA ARG A 179 -1.97 16.13 12.34
C ARG A 179 -3.15 16.87 11.71
N ALA A 180 -4.34 16.25 11.61
CA ALA A 180 -5.49 16.86 10.97
C ALA A 180 -6.36 17.75 11.89
N LEU A 181 -6.06 17.86 13.20
CA LEU A 181 -6.93 18.55 14.18
C LEU A 181 -6.36 19.83 14.83
N THR A 182 -5.24 20.38 14.36
CA THR A 182 -4.68 21.62 14.96
C THR A 182 -4.57 22.83 14.03
N ALA A 183 -5.25 22.80 12.87
CA ALA A 183 -5.27 23.94 11.95
C ALA A 183 -6.57 24.77 11.99
N ASP A 184 -7.60 24.37 12.74
CA ASP A 184 -8.90 25.06 12.78
C ASP A 184 -9.26 25.77 14.11
N ASP A 185 -8.43 25.64 15.16
CA ASP A 185 -8.66 26.31 16.47
C ASP A 185 -7.87 27.62 16.67
N ALA A 186 -7.29 28.19 15.61
CA ALA A 186 -6.51 29.44 15.68
C ALA A 186 -7.16 30.63 14.96
N ARG A 187 -8.49 30.62 14.76
CA ARG A 187 -9.25 31.76 14.22
C ARG A 187 -10.58 31.98 14.93
N GLN A 188 -10.59 32.04 16.25
CA GLN A 188 -11.63 32.76 17.00
C GLN A 188 -11.01 33.36 18.27
N GLU A 189 -10.29 34.47 18.11
CA GLU A 189 -10.24 35.58 19.08
C GLU A 189 -10.26 36.89 18.30
#